data_AF-A0A0G1CWN7-F1
#
_entry.id   AF-A0A0G1CWN7-F1
#
_cell.length_a   1.000
_cell.length_b   1.000
_cell.length_c   1.000
_cell.angle_alpha   90.00
_cell.angle_beta   90.00
_cell.angle_gamma   90.00
#
_symmetry.space_group_name_H-M   'P 1'
#
loop_
_entity.id
_entity.type
_entity.pdbx_description
1 polymer ?
#
loop_
_entity_poly.entity_id
_entity_poly.type
_entity_poly.pdbx_seq_one_letter_code
_entity_poly.pdbx_strand_id
1 'polypeptide(L)'
;MLKTSLKLSESDRAVIKLLHAGNPVIFEELGKYDDAQGNMLLAKQHYEQAINYDRKNFALYQRYLWMILEKRDYQEANRVLLTMAFDYLPASLASQLSKNQNDIHHLSESDQYEAFNILQTESVPELYFAKLFYLYGLYKLEANPALAEQFWQLALDCYPRLGVLYAELASLKLNTLNKPVEADIIINECRKIPEASLHCRNIFDDLSNLTYPGDLRESILHHQ
;
A
#
# COMPACT_ATOMS: atom_id res chain seq x y z
N MET A 1 -30.81 -28.30 -4.90
CA MET A 1 -29.79 -28.48 -5.95
C MET A 1 -28.47 -28.80 -5.28
N LEU A 2 -27.96 -30.02 -5.44
CA LEU A 2 -26.65 -30.44 -4.94
C LEU A 2 -25.56 -29.82 -5.83
N LYS A 3 -24.87 -28.78 -5.37
CA LYS A 3 -23.55 -28.42 -5.92
C LYS A 3 -22.57 -29.45 -5.36
N THR A 4 -22.33 -30.53 -6.08
CA THR A 4 -21.14 -31.36 -5.86
C THR A 4 -19.94 -30.51 -6.22
N SER A 5 -19.27 -29.92 -5.22
CA SER A 5 -17.97 -29.31 -5.44
C SER A 5 -17.02 -30.43 -5.85
N LEU A 6 -16.43 -30.31 -7.04
CA LEU A 6 -15.39 -31.22 -7.51
C LEU A 6 -14.23 -31.11 -6.52
N LYS A 7 -13.93 -32.18 -5.77
CA LYS A 7 -12.78 -32.22 -4.87
C LYS A 7 -11.56 -32.72 -5.63
N LEU A 8 -10.58 -31.84 -5.87
CA LEU A 8 -9.28 -32.23 -6.43
C LEU A 8 -8.51 -33.10 -5.43
N SER A 9 -8.10 -34.29 -5.88
CA SER A 9 -7.19 -35.15 -5.13
C SER A 9 -5.77 -34.57 -5.11
N GLU A 10 -4.92 -35.09 -4.23
CA GLU A 10 -3.49 -34.73 -4.19
C GLU A 10 -2.79 -35.06 -5.52
N SER A 11 -3.13 -36.20 -6.13
CA SER A 11 -2.67 -36.61 -7.46
C SER A 11 -3.09 -35.64 -8.56
N ASP A 12 -4.34 -35.16 -8.56
CA ASP A 12 -4.80 -34.21 -9.57
C ASP A 12 -4.00 -32.91 -9.49
N ARG A 13 -3.76 -32.43 -8.27
CA ARG A 13 -2.96 -31.22 -8.03
C ARG A 13 -1.51 -31.40 -8.45
N ALA A 14 -0.92 -32.56 -8.15
CA ALA A 14 0.46 -32.86 -8.55
C ALA A 14 0.59 -32.85 -10.09
N VAL A 15 -0.36 -33.45 -10.80
CA VAL A 15 -0.39 -33.44 -12.28
C VAL A 15 -0.57 -32.02 -12.82
N ILE A 16 -1.51 -31.24 -12.28
CA ILE A 16 -1.73 -29.84 -12.69
C ILE A 16 -0.44 -29.03 -12.50
N LYS A 17 0.20 -29.13 -11.33
CA LYS A 17 1.46 -28.42 -11.04
C LYS A 17 2.60 -28.85 -11.94
N LEU A 18 2.67 -30.13 -12.30
CA LEU A 18 3.70 -30.66 -13.19
C LEU A 18 3.52 -30.14 -14.63
N LEU A 19 2.29 -30.18 -15.15
CA LEU A 19 1.98 -29.76 -16.52
C LEU A 19 2.08 -28.24 -16.70
N HIS A 20 1.88 -27.48 -15.63
CA HIS A 20 1.89 -26.01 -15.65
C HIS A 20 2.97 -25.42 -14.74
N ALA A 21 4.11 -26.12 -14.63
CA ALA A 21 5.23 -25.65 -13.84
C ALA A 21 5.62 -24.21 -14.25
N GLY A 22 5.71 -23.32 -13.26
CA GLY A 22 6.04 -21.92 -13.49
C GLY A 22 4.93 -21.02 -14.02
N ASN A 23 3.69 -21.51 -14.17
CA ASN A 23 2.57 -20.64 -14.58
C ASN A 23 1.87 -20.01 -13.37
N PRO A 24 2.06 -18.69 -13.11
CA PRO A 24 1.50 -18.02 -11.94
C PRO A 24 -0.03 -18.06 -11.91
N VAL A 25 -0.69 -18.06 -13.06
CA VAL A 25 -2.16 -18.11 -13.16
C VAL A 25 -2.70 -19.44 -12.62
N ILE A 26 -2.02 -20.54 -12.89
CA ILE A 26 -2.45 -21.86 -12.41
C ILE A 26 -2.29 -21.96 -10.90
N PHE A 27 -1.19 -21.46 -10.35
CA PHE A 27 -0.99 -21.41 -8.91
C PHE A 27 -2.00 -20.47 -8.22
N GLU A 28 -2.33 -19.35 -8.85
CA GLU A 28 -3.41 -18.50 -8.35
C GLU A 28 -4.76 -19.22 -8.31
N GLU A 29 -5.17 -19.91 -9.38
CA GLU A 29 -6.44 -20.66 -9.41
C GLU A 29 -6.48 -21.79 -8.39
N LEU A 30 -5.36 -22.48 -8.18
CA LEU A 30 -5.24 -23.48 -7.11
C LEU A 30 -5.37 -22.83 -5.72
N GLY A 31 -4.80 -21.64 -5.53
CA GLY A 31 -4.92 -20.85 -4.31
C GLY A 31 -6.38 -20.49 -3.99
N LYS A 32 -7.10 -19.93 -4.97
CA LYS A 32 -8.54 -19.64 -4.86
C LYS A 32 -9.36 -20.87 -4.55
N TYR A 33 -9.06 -21.98 -5.23
CA TYR A 33 -9.75 -23.25 -5.01
C TYR A 33 -9.56 -23.73 -3.57
N ASP A 34 -8.32 -23.70 -3.05
CA ASP A 34 -8.04 -24.14 -1.68
C ASP A 34 -8.63 -23.23 -0.62
N ASP A 35 -8.61 -21.92 -0.82
CA ASP A 35 -9.29 -20.97 0.06
C ASP A 35 -10.80 -21.25 0.12
N ALA A 36 -11.44 -21.46 -1.05
CA ALA A 36 -12.86 -21.82 -1.13
C ALA A 36 -13.19 -23.17 -0.48
N GLN A 37 -12.22 -24.08 -0.33
CA GLN A 37 -12.37 -25.33 0.42
C GLN A 37 -12.00 -25.21 1.91
N GLY A 38 -11.55 -24.03 2.37
CA GLY A 38 -11.08 -23.81 3.75
C GLY A 38 -9.66 -24.34 4.02
N ASN A 39 -8.92 -24.75 2.99
CA ASN A 39 -7.55 -25.26 3.09
C ASN A 39 -6.53 -24.12 3.10
N MET A 40 -6.59 -23.25 4.11
CA MET A 40 -5.80 -22.00 4.16
C MET A 40 -4.29 -22.21 3.98
N LEU A 41 -3.73 -23.27 4.55
CA LEU A 41 -2.29 -23.57 4.42
C LEU A 41 -1.89 -23.82 2.95
N LEU A 42 -2.69 -24.60 2.22
CA LEU A 42 -2.42 -24.88 0.81
C LEU A 42 -2.66 -23.65 -0.06
N ALA A 43 -3.70 -22.88 0.24
CA ALA A 43 -4.00 -21.63 -0.45
C ALA A 43 -2.83 -20.65 -0.35
N LYS A 44 -2.30 -20.44 0.87
CA LYS A 44 -1.08 -19.63 1.11
C LYS A 44 0.09 -20.11 0.25
N GLN A 45 0.40 -21.40 0.29
CA GLN A 45 1.51 -21.97 -0.48
C GLN A 45 1.36 -21.72 -1.99
N HIS A 46 0.14 -21.81 -2.53
CA HIS A 46 -0.06 -21.58 -3.97
C HIS A 46 0.00 -20.10 -4.32
N TYR A 47 -0.53 -19.20 -3.50
CA TYR A 47 -0.34 -17.76 -3.70
C TYR A 47 1.14 -17.36 -3.65
N GLU A 48 1.91 -17.88 -2.69
CA GLU A 48 3.35 -17.65 -2.61
C GLU A 48 4.08 -18.21 -3.84
N GLN A 49 3.66 -19.37 -4.36
CA GLN A 49 4.19 -19.90 -5.62
C GLN A 49 3.85 -18.99 -6.81
N ALA A 50 2.61 -18.51 -6.91
CA ALA A 50 2.18 -17.59 -7.96
C ALA A 50 3.01 -16.30 -7.95
N ILE A 51 3.15 -15.67 -6.77
CA ILE A 51 3.96 -14.46 -6.57
C ILE A 51 5.43 -14.72 -6.92
N ASN A 52 6.00 -15.86 -6.54
CA ASN A 52 7.39 -16.18 -6.88
C ASN A 52 7.63 -16.27 -8.38
N TYR A 53 6.65 -16.73 -9.16
CA TYR A 53 6.73 -16.78 -10.62
C TYR A 53 6.42 -15.44 -11.29
N ASP A 54 5.65 -14.56 -10.64
CA ASP A 54 5.28 -13.25 -11.17
C ASP A 54 5.21 -12.18 -10.08
N ARG A 55 6.39 -11.76 -9.63
CA ARG A 55 6.58 -10.78 -8.53
C ARG A 55 6.09 -9.38 -8.86
N LYS A 56 5.87 -9.07 -10.14
CA LYS A 56 5.43 -7.76 -10.61
C LYS A 56 3.95 -7.77 -11.01
N ASN A 57 3.16 -8.71 -10.48
CA ASN A 57 1.72 -8.77 -10.68
C ASN A 57 0.94 -8.39 -9.43
N PHE A 58 0.33 -7.21 -9.48
CA PHE A 58 -0.20 -6.53 -8.30
C PHE A 58 -1.48 -7.21 -7.84
N ALA A 59 -2.26 -7.71 -8.80
CA ALA A 59 -3.48 -8.45 -8.54
C ALA A 59 -3.24 -9.74 -7.74
N LEU A 60 -2.09 -10.41 -7.93
CA LEU A 60 -1.72 -11.58 -7.13
C LEU A 60 -1.54 -11.21 -5.65
N TYR A 61 -0.81 -10.12 -5.40
CA TYR A 61 -0.63 -9.61 -4.05
C TYR A 61 -1.95 -9.16 -3.42
N GLN A 62 -2.79 -8.42 -4.16
CA GLN A 62 -4.11 -7.99 -3.70
C GLN A 62 -4.97 -9.17 -3.25
N ARG A 63 -5.03 -10.22 -4.07
CA ARG A 63 -5.79 -11.45 -3.75
C ARG A 63 -5.21 -12.20 -2.57
N TYR A 64 -3.88 -12.31 -2.49
CA TYR A 64 -3.24 -12.98 -1.37
C TYR A 64 -3.49 -12.25 -0.05
N LEU A 65 -3.31 -10.93 -0.05
CA LEU A 65 -3.58 -10.06 1.10
C LEU A 65 -5.05 -10.13 1.53
N TRP A 66 -5.98 -10.12 0.57
CA TRP A 66 -7.41 -10.30 0.87
C TRP A 66 -7.67 -11.57 1.67
N MET A 67 -7.18 -12.71 1.18
CA MET A 67 -7.36 -14.00 1.84
C MET A 67 -6.79 -13.99 3.27
N ILE A 68 -5.59 -13.43 3.47
CA ILE A 68 -4.94 -13.37 4.79
C ILE A 68 -5.75 -12.48 5.75
N LEU A 69 -6.21 -11.31 5.28
CA LEU A 69 -6.90 -10.32 6.08
C LEU A 69 -8.31 -10.75 6.47
N GLU A 70 -9.03 -11.50 5.62
CA GLU A 70 -10.30 -12.13 6.00
C GLU A 70 -10.18 -13.02 7.24
N LYS A 71 -9.01 -13.63 7.43
CA LYS A 71 -8.71 -14.50 8.58
C LYS A 71 -8.07 -13.74 9.74
N ARG A 72 -7.93 -12.42 9.63
CA ARG A 72 -7.32 -11.54 10.63
C ARG A 72 -5.87 -11.93 10.97
N ASP A 73 -5.16 -12.52 10.01
CA ASP A 73 -3.74 -12.86 10.15
C ASP A 73 -2.87 -11.65 9.79
N TYR A 74 -2.93 -10.64 10.65
CA TYR A 74 -2.36 -9.32 10.39
C TYR A 74 -0.83 -9.30 10.36
N GLN A 75 -0.19 -10.21 11.08
CA GLN A 75 1.27 -10.36 11.05
C GLN A 75 1.72 -10.79 9.65
N GLU A 76 1.05 -11.79 9.09
CA GLU A 76 1.32 -12.26 7.74
C GLU A 76 0.95 -11.20 6.70
N ALA A 77 -0.16 -10.47 6.89
CA ALA A 77 -0.54 -9.39 5.98
C ALA A 77 0.54 -8.31 5.91
N ASN A 78 1.10 -7.90 7.07
CA ASN A 78 2.20 -6.95 7.11
C ASN A 78 3.46 -7.47 6.40
N ARG A 79 3.80 -8.75 6.58
CA ARG A 79 4.92 -9.38 5.87
C ARG A 79 4.71 -9.33 4.35
N VAL A 80 3.51 -9.66 3.88
CA VAL A 80 3.19 -9.66 2.45
C VAL A 80 3.15 -8.24 1.89
N LEU A 81 2.62 -7.26 2.63
CA LEU A 81 2.66 -5.84 2.26
C LEU A 81 4.09 -5.33 2.08
N LEU A 82 4.97 -5.64 3.03
CA LEU A 82 6.39 -5.28 2.92
C LEU A 82 7.04 -5.97 1.71
N THR A 83 6.78 -7.27 1.53
CA THR A 83 7.29 -8.03 0.37
C THR A 83 6.85 -7.37 -0.94
N MET A 84 5.57 -7.02 -1.04
CA MET A 84 5.00 -6.33 -2.20
C MET A 84 5.68 -4.98 -2.42
N ALA A 85 5.89 -4.19 -1.37
CA ALA A 85 6.57 -2.90 -1.47
C ALA A 85 8.01 -3.06 -1.99
N PHE A 86 8.77 -4.04 -1.47
CA PHE A 86 10.13 -4.33 -1.95
C PHE A 86 10.17 -4.81 -3.40
N ASP A 87 9.17 -5.59 -3.82
CA ASP A 87 9.08 -6.07 -5.19
C ASP A 87 8.67 -4.97 -6.17
N TYR A 88 7.85 -3.99 -5.76
CA TYR A 88 7.33 -2.95 -6.66
C TYR A 88 8.17 -1.69 -6.71
N LEU A 89 8.57 -1.19 -5.55
CA LEU A 89 9.18 0.13 -5.45
C LEU A 89 10.58 0.14 -6.07
N PRO A 90 11.01 1.29 -6.64
CA PRO A 90 12.40 1.47 -7.03
C PRO A 90 13.36 1.19 -5.87
N ALA A 91 14.55 0.68 -6.18
CA ALA A 91 15.55 0.30 -5.17
C ALA A 91 15.90 1.43 -4.19
N SER A 92 15.85 2.68 -4.65
CA SER A 92 16.03 3.87 -3.80
C SER A 92 14.96 3.98 -2.71
N LEU A 93 13.69 3.78 -3.06
CA LEU A 93 12.56 3.83 -2.12
C LEU A 93 12.51 2.60 -1.23
N ALA A 94 12.79 1.42 -1.77
CA ALA A 94 12.95 0.20 -0.99
C ALA A 94 14.03 0.34 0.10
N SER A 95 15.16 0.98 -0.21
CA SER A 95 16.24 1.26 0.75
C SER A 95 15.83 2.26 1.84
N GLN A 96 14.96 3.22 1.52
CA GLN A 96 14.38 4.11 2.53
C GLN A 96 13.38 3.36 3.42
N LEU A 97 12.51 2.54 2.82
CA LEU A 97 11.52 1.73 3.53
C LEU A 97 12.17 0.76 4.53
N SER A 98 13.29 0.13 4.17
CA SER A 98 13.98 -0.83 5.04
C SER A 98 14.48 -0.21 6.34
N LYS A 99 14.79 1.10 6.35
CA LYS A 99 15.17 1.83 7.57
C LYS A 99 14.01 1.95 8.56
N ASN A 100 12.79 2.00 8.04
CA ASN A 100 11.56 2.21 8.81
C ASN A 100 10.73 0.93 8.95
N GLN A 101 11.25 -0.24 8.54
CA GLN A 101 10.50 -1.50 8.54
C GLN A 101 9.98 -1.89 9.92
N ASN A 102 10.77 -1.63 10.97
CA ASN A 102 10.39 -1.95 12.35
C ASN A 102 9.22 -1.08 12.83
N ASP A 103 9.08 0.13 12.30
CA ASP A 103 8.02 1.06 12.68
C ASP A 103 6.67 0.74 12.01
N ILE A 104 6.71 -0.03 10.92
CA ILE A 104 5.55 -0.54 10.19
C ILE A 104 4.86 -1.69 10.95
N HIS A 105 5.54 -2.30 11.94
CA HIS A 105 5.09 -3.54 12.56
C HIS A 105 4.00 -3.42 13.66
N HIS A 106 3.35 -2.27 13.85
CA HIS A 106 2.38 -2.09 14.94
C HIS A 106 1.13 -1.28 14.58
N LEU A 107 0.53 -1.54 13.43
CA LEU A 107 -0.79 -1.01 13.11
C LEU A 107 -1.86 -1.64 14.01
N SER A 108 -2.85 -0.86 14.46
CA SER A 108 -4.02 -1.43 15.14
C SER A 108 -4.90 -2.23 14.16
N GLU A 109 -5.83 -3.03 14.68
CA GLU A 109 -6.78 -3.78 13.83
C GLU A 109 -7.61 -2.85 12.93
N SER A 110 -8.01 -1.69 13.46
CA SER A 110 -8.74 -0.65 12.70
C SER A 110 -7.87 -0.10 11.57
N ASP A 111 -6.60 0.16 11.85
CA ASP A 111 -5.66 0.75 10.91
C ASP A 111 -5.34 -0.18 9.74
N GLN A 112 -5.28 -1.48 10.03
CA GLN A 112 -5.05 -2.53 9.04
C GLN A 112 -6.28 -2.71 8.14
N TYR A 113 -7.48 -2.58 8.70
CA TYR A 113 -8.72 -2.59 7.92
C TYR A 113 -8.79 -1.41 6.94
N GLU A 114 -8.31 -0.24 7.35
CA GLU A 114 -8.25 0.92 6.47
C GLU A 114 -7.21 0.74 5.35
N ALA A 115 -6.00 0.30 5.68
CA ALA A 115 -4.96 -0.04 4.69
C ALA A 115 -5.46 -1.06 3.66
N PHE A 116 -6.32 -1.98 4.10
CA PHE A 116 -6.98 -2.95 3.25
C PHE A 116 -8.03 -2.36 2.32
N ASN A 117 -8.85 -1.41 2.79
CA ASN A 117 -9.84 -0.77 1.93
C ASN A 117 -9.17 -0.03 0.77
N ILE A 118 -8.02 0.61 1.01
CA ILE A 118 -7.20 1.24 -0.04
C ILE A 118 -6.77 0.18 -1.07
N LEU A 119 -6.34 -1.00 -0.61
CA LEU A 119 -5.89 -2.09 -1.49
C LEU A 119 -6.98 -2.56 -2.45
N GLN A 120 -8.25 -2.52 -2.04
CA GLN A 120 -9.37 -2.96 -2.87
C GLN A 120 -9.76 -1.94 -3.95
N THR A 121 -9.63 -0.65 -3.63
CA THR A 121 -10.07 0.41 -4.54
C THR A 121 -9.00 0.80 -5.54
N GLU A 122 -7.73 0.55 -5.21
CA GLU A 122 -6.62 1.07 -6.00
C GLU A 122 -5.97 0.01 -6.89
N SER A 123 -6.04 0.22 -8.20
CA SER A 123 -5.38 -0.65 -9.19
C SER A 123 -4.00 -0.14 -9.60
N VAL A 124 -3.64 1.08 -9.23
CA VAL A 124 -2.35 1.71 -9.55
C VAL A 124 -1.41 1.50 -8.36
N PRO A 125 -0.36 0.65 -8.48
CA PRO A 125 0.51 0.32 -7.35
C PRO A 125 1.16 1.54 -6.71
N GLU A 126 1.61 2.51 -7.51
CA GLU A 126 2.25 3.74 -7.04
C GLU A 126 1.31 4.57 -6.17
N LEU A 127 0.05 4.71 -6.58
CA LEU A 127 -0.98 5.42 -5.82
C LEU A 127 -1.38 4.64 -4.57
N TYR A 128 -1.47 3.31 -4.66
CA TYR A 128 -1.69 2.45 -3.50
C TYR A 128 -0.62 2.68 -2.42
N PHE A 129 0.67 2.60 -2.78
CA PHE A 129 1.75 2.82 -1.82
C PHE A 129 1.80 4.24 -1.30
N ALA A 130 1.49 5.24 -2.13
CA ALA A 130 1.39 6.62 -1.67
C ALA A 130 0.31 6.79 -0.59
N LYS A 131 -0.90 6.26 -0.80
CA LYS A 131 -1.98 6.29 0.18
C LYS A 131 -1.62 5.49 1.45
N LEU A 132 -0.98 4.33 1.30
CA LEU A 132 -0.54 3.50 2.42
C LEU A 132 0.52 4.21 3.29
N PHE A 133 1.53 4.81 2.68
CA PHE A 133 2.57 5.54 3.42
C PHE A 133 2.02 6.82 4.04
N TYR A 134 1.10 7.52 3.38
CA TYR A 134 0.38 8.62 3.99
C TYR A 134 -0.34 8.18 5.27
N LEU A 135 -1.05 7.05 5.21
CA LEU A 135 -1.76 6.48 6.35
C LEU A 135 -0.81 6.08 7.49
N TYR A 136 0.36 5.49 7.19
CA TYR A 136 1.38 5.22 8.21
C TYR A 136 1.91 6.48 8.86
N GLY A 137 2.10 7.56 8.09
CA GLY A 137 2.51 8.84 8.65
C GLY A 137 1.45 9.44 9.56
N LEU A 138 0.15 9.32 9.22
CA LEU A 138 -0.94 9.75 10.11
C LEU A 138 -0.88 9.06 11.48
N TYR A 139 -0.66 7.74 11.52
CA TYR A 139 -0.55 7.01 12.79
C TYR A 139 0.65 7.39 13.63
N LYS A 140 1.68 7.99 13.01
CA LYS A 140 2.88 8.46 13.70
C LYS A 140 2.85 9.96 13.97
N LEU A 141 1.87 10.69 13.45
CA LEU A 141 1.86 12.16 13.46
C LEU A 141 2.00 12.73 14.87
N GLU A 142 1.21 12.25 15.83
CA GLU A 142 1.27 12.73 17.21
C GLU A 142 2.48 12.20 17.98
N ALA A 143 2.78 10.90 17.83
CA ALA A 143 3.79 10.22 18.63
C ALA A 143 5.23 10.50 18.15
N ASN A 144 5.43 10.65 16.84
CA ASN A 144 6.71 10.89 16.20
C ASN A 144 6.54 11.65 14.86
N PRO A 145 6.36 12.98 14.90
CA PRO A 145 6.20 13.81 13.71
C PRO A 145 7.34 13.68 12.68
N ALA A 146 8.57 13.42 13.14
CA ALA A 146 9.72 13.23 12.25
C ALA A 146 9.64 11.92 11.46
N LEU A 147 9.04 10.88 12.03
CA LEU A 147 8.76 9.64 11.31
C LEU A 147 7.56 9.79 10.38
N ALA A 148 6.54 10.54 10.79
CA ALA A 148 5.42 10.91 9.91
C ALA A 148 5.92 11.65 8.66
N GLU A 149 6.86 12.58 8.83
CA GLU A 149 7.53 13.29 7.73
C GLU A 149 8.19 12.32 6.74
N GLN A 150 8.94 11.33 7.25
CA GLN A 150 9.59 10.33 6.39
C GLN A 150 8.60 9.49 5.59
N PHE A 151 7.50 9.08 6.22
CA PHE A 151 6.45 8.34 5.51
C PHE A 151 5.73 9.19 4.47
N TRP A 152 5.46 10.46 4.76
CA TRP A 152 4.82 11.35 3.80
C TRP A 152 5.75 11.76 2.65
N GLN A 153 7.05 11.82 2.90
CA GLN A 153 8.04 11.93 1.84
C GLN A 153 8.05 10.66 0.96
N LEU A 154 8.03 9.46 1.55
CA LEU A 154 7.89 8.21 0.80
C LEU A 154 6.60 8.18 -0.03
N ALA A 155 5.49 8.71 0.50
CA ALA A 155 4.24 8.81 -0.22
C ALA A 155 4.36 9.70 -1.46
N LEU A 156 4.98 10.87 -1.31
CA LEU A 156 5.27 11.79 -2.42
C LEU A 156 6.20 11.17 -3.45
N ASP A 157 7.24 10.47 -3.01
CA ASP A 157 8.19 9.81 -3.90
C ASP A 157 7.54 8.69 -4.71
N CYS A 158 6.52 8.01 -4.15
CA CYS A 158 5.73 7.02 -4.88
C CYS A 158 4.83 7.67 -5.93
N TYR A 159 4.20 8.80 -5.60
CA TYR A 159 3.18 9.40 -6.46
C TYR A 159 3.22 10.95 -6.45
N PRO A 160 4.22 11.57 -7.10
CA PRO A 160 4.48 13.01 -7.01
C PRO A 160 3.44 13.88 -7.74
N ARG A 161 2.48 13.28 -8.44
CA ARG A 161 1.40 14.00 -9.11
C ARG A 161 0.20 14.32 -8.20
N LEU A 162 0.13 13.75 -7.00
CA LEU A 162 -0.94 14.01 -6.05
C LEU A 162 -0.65 15.26 -5.22
N GLY A 163 -1.10 16.43 -5.72
CA GLY A 163 -0.81 17.74 -5.12
C GLY A 163 -1.21 17.88 -3.64
N VAL A 164 -2.28 17.21 -3.19
CA VAL A 164 -2.70 17.23 -1.77
C VAL A 164 -1.68 16.60 -0.82
N LEU A 165 -0.78 15.72 -1.28
CA LEU A 165 0.31 15.23 -0.42
C LEU A 165 1.37 16.31 -0.14
N TYR A 166 1.62 17.22 -1.09
CA TYR A 166 2.53 18.35 -0.86
C TYR A 166 1.97 19.29 0.21
N ALA A 167 0.65 19.49 0.20
CA ALA A 167 -0.05 20.29 1.19
C ALA A 167 0.10 19.72 2.60
N GLU A 168 -0.11 18.41 2.75
CA GLU A 168 0.04 17.71 4.02
C GLU A 168 1.48 17.80 4.54
N LEU A 169 2.46 17.51 3.68
CA LEU A 169 3.86 17.59 4.09
C LEU A 169 4.29 19.02 4.43
N ALA A 170 3.86 20.02 3.65
CA ALA A 170 4.11 21.43 3.96
C ALA A 170 3.45 21.86 5.27
N SER A 171 2.22 21.39 5.53
CA SER A 171 1.50 21.64 6.78
C SER A 171 2.23 21.04 7.97
N LEU A 172 2.77 19.81 7.85
CA LEU A 172 3.57 19.16 8.90
C LEU A 172 4.83 19.95 9.20
N LYS A 173 5.52 20.42 8.16
CA LYS A 173 6.69 21.29 8.30
C LYS A 173 6.34 22.58 9.01
N LEU A 174 5.26 23.25 8.61
CA LEU A 174 4.87 24.55 9.15
C LEU A 174 4.35 24.44 10.59
N ASN A 175 3.32 23.63 10.81
CA ASN A 175 2.48 23.68 12.00
C ASN A 175 2.96 22.77 13.14
N THR A 176 3.69 21.69 12.81
CA THR A 176 4.14 20.71 13.82
C THR A 176 5.64 20.76 14.04
N LEU A 177 6.42 20.91 12.96
CA LEU A 177 7.88 20.92 13.03
C LEU A 177 8.49 22.32 13.11
N ASN A 178 7.68 23.39 12.99
CA ASN A 178 8.11 24.80 13.01
C ASN A 178 9.20 25.14 11.98
N LYS A 179 9.06 24.63 10.76
CA LYS A 179 9.99 24.78 9.62
C LYS A 179 9.31 25.48 8.43
N PRO A 180 8.99 26.79 8.53
CA PRO A 180 8.23 27.50 7.50
C PRO A 180 8.99 27.60 6.16
N VAL A 181 10.31 27.71 6.18
CA VAL A 181 11.13 27.77 4.95
C VAL A 181 11.07 26.45 4.19
N GLU A 182 11.09 25.32 4.88
CA GLU A 182 10.96 24.00 4.25
C GLU A 182 9.54 23.81 3.69
N ALA A 183 8.51 24.29 4.38
CA ALA A 183 7.12 24.28 3.89
C ALA A 183 6.98 25.06 2.57
N ASP A 184 7.56 26.27 2.48
CA ASP A 184 7.54 27.07 1.25
C ASP A 184 8.22 26.35 0.07
N ILE A 185 9.36 25.70 0.33
CA ILE A 185 10.08 24.92 -0.69
C ILE A 185 9.17 23.83 -1.25
N ILE A 186 8.50 23.06 -0.40
CA ILE A 186 7.59 21.97 -0.82
C ILE A 186 6.45 22.48 -1.70
N ILE A 187 5.81 23.60 -1.31
CA ILE A 187 4.73 24.20 -2.12
C ILE A 187 5.26 24.69 -3.47
N ASN A 188 6.44 25.30 -3.49
CA ASN A 188 7.07 25.75 -4.73
C ASN A 188 7.53 24.59 -5.62
N GLU A 189 7.88 23.43 -5.06
CA GLU A 189 8.11 22.21 -5.81
C GLU A 189 6.83 21.67 -6.43
N CYS A 190 5.73 21.62 -5.68
CA CYS A 190 4.44 21.18 -6.21
C CYS A 190 4.01 22.00 -7.43
N ARG A 191 4.22 23.32 -7.40
CA ARG A 191 3.88 24.24 -8.51
C ARG A 191 4.65 23.94 -9.80
N LYS A 192 5.79 23.25 -9.73
CA LYS A 192 6.62 22.88 -10.89
C LYS A 192 6.13 21.59 -11.58
N ILE A 193 5.30 20.78 -10.91
CA ILE A 193 4.79 19.52 -11.44
C ILE A 193 3.44 19.77 -12.11
N PRO A 194 3.30 19.60 -13.44
CA PRO A 194 2.11 20.01 -14.17
C PRO A 194 0.80 19.46 -13.58
N GLU A 195 0.76 18.18 -13.27
CA GLU A 195 -0.41 17.47 -12.75
C GLU A 195 -0.76 17.89 -11.31
N ALA A 196 0.24 18.09 -10.46
CA ALA A 196 0.04 18.53 -9.08
C ALA A 196 -0.28 20.04 -8.98
N SER A 197 0.21 20.83 -9.94
CA SER A 197 0.14 22.29 -9.94
C SER A 197 -1.28 22.84 -9.95
N LEU A 198 -2.26 22.10 -10.50
CA LEU A 198 -3.65 22.53 -10.49
C LEU A 198 -4.21 22.52 -9.06
N HIS A 199 -3.95 21.45 -8.31
CA HIS A 199 -4.34 21.36 -6.91
C HIS A 199 -3.57 22.35 -6.04
N CYS A 200 -2.25 22.46 -6.23
CA CYS A 200 -1.46 23.37 -5.40
C CYS A 200 -1.74 24.85 -5.66
N ARG A 201 -2.11 25.24 -6.88
CA ARG A 201 -2.57 26.62 -7.16
C ARG A 201 -3.94 26.90 -6.58
N ASN A 202 -4.86 25.95 -6.66
CA ASN A 202 -6.24 26.16 -6.19
C ASN A 202 -6.36 26.17 -4.67
N ILE A 203 -5.47 25.47 -3.96
CA ILE A 203 -5.56 25.33 -2.50
C ILE A 203 -4.61 26.31 -1.79
N PHE A 204 -3.46 26.70 -2.39
CA PHE A 204 -2.42 27.45 -1.68
C PHE A 204 -1.81 28.59 -2.52
N ASP A 205 -2.49 29.74 -2.53
CA ASP A 205 -1.87 31.00 -2.95
C ASP A 205 -0.79 31.47 -1.93
N ASP A 206 -0.99 31.18 -0.64
CA ASP A 206 -0.10 31.52 0.48
C ASP A 206 -0.09 30.39 1.54
N LEU A 207 1.04 30.24 2.27
CA LEU A 207 1.21 29.31 3.39
C LEU A 207 0.22 29.55 4.53
N SER A 208 -0.31 30.77 4.66
CA SER A 208 -1.34 31.11 5.65
C SER A 208 -2.65 30.33 5.46
N ASN A 209 -2.88 29.74 4.28
CA ASN A 209 -4.04 28.92 3.98
C ASN A 209 -3.81 27.42 4.22
N LEU A 210 -2.63 27.00 4.69
CA LEU A 210 -2.38 25.60 5.03
C LEU A 210 -3.19 25.19 6.26
N THR A 211 -3.90 24.07 6.13
CA THR A 211 -4.66 23.44 7.21
C THR A 211 -3.73 22.72 8.20
N TYR A 212 -4.28 22.12 9.26
CA TYR A 212 -3.45 21.27 10.12
C TYR A 212 -3.10 19.96 9.40
N PRO A 213 -1.95 19.35 9.72
CA PRO A 213 -1.58 18.05 9.17
C PRO A 213 -2.64 17.00 9.51
N GLY A 214 -3.09 16.25 8.53
CA GLY A 214 -4.15 15.24 8.60
C GLY A 214 -5.53 15.74 8.20
N ASP A 215 -5.75 17.06 8.08
CA ASP A 215 -7.05 17.62 7.70
C ASP A 215 -7.46 17.26 6.26
N LEU A 216 -6.50 16.90 5.39
CA LEU A 216 -6.77 16.53 3.99
C LEU A 216 -6.86 15.02 3.78
N ARG A 217 -6.97 14.23 4.86
CA ARG A 217 -7.06 12.76 4.83
C ARG A 217 -8.07 12.25 3.82
N GLU A 218 -9.31 12.74 3.88
CA GLU A 218 -10.38 12.30 2.99
C GLU A 218 -10.06 12.57 1.52
N SER A 219 -9.43 13.71 1.23
CA SER A 219 -9.05 14.08 -0.13
C SER A 219 -7.95 13.18 -0.71
N ILE A 220 -7.08 12.64 0.14
CA ILE A 220 -6.00 11.73 -0.28
C ILE A 220 -6.52 10.31 -0.42
N LEU A 221 -7.22 9.79 0.59
CA LEU A 221 -7.65 8.40 0.60
C LEU A 221 -8.72 8.09 -0.45
N HIS A 222 -9.58 9.06 -0.74
CA HIS A 222 -10.66 8.93 -1.74
C HIS A 222 -10.34 9.57 -3.10
N HIS A 223 -9.08 9.95 -3.36
CA HIS A 223 -8.65 10.40 -4.68
C HIS A 223 -8.82 9.28 -5.72
N GLN A 224 -9.44 9.59 -6.86
CA GLN A 224 -9.65 8.69 -8.00
C GLN A 224 -8.71 9.02 -9.16
#